data_AF-A0A9D8KJE1-F1
#
_entry.id   AF-A0A9D8KJE1-F1
#
_cell.length_a   1.000
_cell.length_b   1.000
_cell.length_c   1.000
_cell.angle_alpha   90.00
_cell.angle_beta   90.00
_cell.angle_gamma   90.00
#
_symmetry.space_group_name_H-M   'P 1'
#
loop_
_entity.id
_entity.type
_entity.pdbx_description
1 polymer ?
#
loop_
_entity_poly.entity_id
_entity_poly.type
_entity_poly.pdbx_seq_one_letter_code
_entity_poly.pdbx_strand_id
1 'polypeptide(L)'
;MEGKSIKWNLDNGSISLVTGGSEERLILMRKGFMTAFFEEIGNLEGKDTLKNTFRNLFKRLGAPQDIIDKPSIESYNEFAENFISPLNHDPSKVPDLFEWDGEGRELKGFSDALFRIVPLKVLMAFKEVSAEILTVRGAEAILKNVARRAGLAVGEEAMSNYGWTEIDSAMNSMDGALSYSLPRLGWGRTRVAVGKDSGSNYMFYLKSWNSFESDGVKSEKPVCAILQHNLEGIGLGVAKKLLGKSNESREVKCRAMGDDCCAFAIKQKDKEVKSLDWKELEDEWRALDSVYPTPDG
;
A
#
# COMPACT_ATOMS: atom_id res chain seq x y z
N MET A 1 -5.91 6.46 -32.84
CA MET A 1 -5.26 6.65 -31.52
C MET A 1 -4.50 5.38 -31.22
N GLU A 2 -3.17 5.45 -31.17
CA GLU A 2 -2.37 4.31 -30.69
C GLU A 2 -2.85 3.93 -29.29
N GLY A 3 -3.27 2.67 -29.16
CA GLY A 3 -4.10 2.22 -28.05
C GLY A 3 -3.33 2.20 -26.74
N LYS A 4 -3.70 3.11 -25.83
CA LYS A 4 -3.36 2.96 -24.42
C LYS A 4 -4.10 1.74 -23.87
N SER A 5 -3.39 0.85 -23.19
CA SER A 5 -4.01 -0.32 -22.54
C SER A 5 -3.41 -0.57 -21.17
N ILE A 6 -4.22 -1.10 -20.25
CA ILE A 6 -3.72 -1.55 -18.95
C ILE A 6 -3.39 -3.05 -19.02
N LYS A 7 -2.24 -3.41 -18.46
CA LYS A 7 -1.77 -4.79 -18.31
C LYS A 7 -1.59 -5.11 -16.83
N TRP A 8 -2.28 -6.15 -16.36
CA TRP A 8 -1.98 -6.80 -15.10
C TRP A 8 -0.98 -7.92 -15.35
N ASN A 9 0.13 -7.90 -14.62
CA ASN A 9 1.07 -9.00 -14.56
C ASN A 9 1.00 -9.57 -13.14
N LEU A 10 0.32 -10.69 -12.96
CA LEU A 10 0.14 -11.30 -11.64
C LEU A 10 1.39 -12.08 -11.20
N ASP A 11 2.22 -12.51 -12.14
CA ASP A 11 3.45 -13.27 -11.88
C ASP A 11 4.53 -12.42 -11.23
N ASN A 12 4.55 -11.12 -11.55
CA ASN A 12 5.30 -10.15 -10.78
C ASN A 12 4.39 -9.38 -9.83
N GLY A 13 3.07 -9.32 -9.97
CA GLY A 13 2.21 -8.50 -9.11
C GLY A 13 2.35 -6.99 -9.39
N SER A 14 2.50 -6.62 -10.66
CA SER A 14 2.50 -5.24 -11.14
C SER A 14 1.30 -4.96 -12.05
N ILE A 15 0.92 -3.68 -12.10
CA ILE A 15 -0.02 -3.15 -13.08
C ILE A 15 0.75 -2.13 -13.91
N SER A 16 0.50 -2.08 -15.21
CA SER A 16 1.17 -1.12 -16.06
C SER A 16 0.24 -0.53 -17.11
N LEU A 17 0.49 0.72 -17.47
CA LEU A 17 -0.07 1.41 -18.62
C LEU A 17 0.89 1.25 -19.80
N VAL A 18 0.44 0.63 -20.89
CA VAL A 18 1.21 0.46 -22.12
C VAL A 18 0.76 1.48 -23.15
N THR A 19 1.68 2.31 -23.64
CA THR A 19 1.44 3.35 -24.65
C THR A 19 2.59 3.40 -25.66
N GLY A 20 2.35 3.07 -26.94
CA GLY A 20 3.32 3.29 -28.01
C GLY A 20 4.70 2.64 -27.77
N GLY A 21 4.75 1.46 -27.13
CA GLY A 21 6.01 0.78 -26.78
C GLY A 21 6.65 1.20 -25.45
N SER A 22 6.08 2.19 -24.75
CA SER A 22 6.43 2.51 -23.37
C SER A 22 5.52 1.79 -22.38
N GLU A 23 6.05 1.42 -21.22
CA GLU A 23 5.32 0.81 -20.11
C GLU A 23 5.53 1.66 -18.85
N GLU A 24 4.44 2.15 -18.27
CA GLU A 24 4.45 2.93 -17.03
C GLU A 24 3.80 2.12 -15.90
N ARG A 25 4.48 1.99 -14.77
CA ARG A 25 3.96 1.25 -13.63
C ARG A 25 2.82 2.01 -12.94
N LEU A 26 1.75 1.28 -12.65
CA LEU A 26 0.55 1.73 -11.95
C LEU A 26 0.37 0.95 -10.65
N ILE A 27 -0.41 1.52 -9.74
CA ILE A 27 -0.93 0.85 -8.55
C ILE A 27 -2.41 1.18 -8.40
N LEU A 28 -3.15 0.30 -7.72
CA LEU A 28 -4.49 0.59 -7.23
C LEU A 28 -4.39 1.09 -5.80
N MET A 29 -5.07 2.19 -5.53
CA MET A 29 -5.19 2.77 -4.20
C MET A 29 -6.64 2.99 -3.86
N ARG A 30 -7.03 2.70 -2.62
CA ARG A 30 -8.38 2.98 -2.14
C ARG A 30 -8.68 4.48 -2.26
N LYS A 31 -9.85 4.81 -2.80
CA LYS A 31 -10.36 6.17 -2.91
C LYS A 31 -10.37 6.82 -1.52
N GLY A 32 -9.83 8.02 -1.43
CA GLY A 32 -9.69 8.75 -0.18
C GLY A 32 -8.34 8.57 0.53
N PHE A 33 -7.47 7.62 0.14
CA PHE A 33 -6.14 7.51 0.74
C PHE A 33 -5.34 8.82 0.59
N MET A 34 -5.26 9.33 -0.63
CA MET A 34 -4.52 10.57 -0.91
C MET A 34 -5.19 11.77 -0.24
N THR A 35 -6.53 11.83 -0.24
CA THR A 35 -7.30 12.86 0.48
C THR A 35 -6.96 12.88 1.96
N ALA A 36 -7.01 11.72 2.63
CA ALA A 36 -6.68 11.59 4.04
C ALA A 36 -5.24 12.02 4.34
N PHE A 37 -4.31 11.79 3.41
CA PHE A 37 -2.95 12.29 3.56
C PHE A 37 -2.85 13.81 3.47
N PHE A 38 -3.50 14.41 2.47
CA PHE A 38 -3.51 15.86 2.30
C PHE A 38 -4.19 16.57 3.49
N GLU A 39 -5.25 15.98 4.03
CA GLU A 39 -5.91 16.44 5.25
C GLU A 39 -4.95 16.42 6.45
N GLU A 40 -4.18 15.35 6.64
CA GLU A 40 -3.18 15.26 7.72
C GLU A 40 -2.08 16.31 7.58
N ILE A 41 -1.56 16.55 6.36
CA ILE A 41 -0.62 17.66 6.13
C ILE A 41 -1.25 18.99 6.51
N GLY A 42 -2.47 19.24 6.01
CA GLY A 42 -3.18 20.49 6.25
C GLY A 42 -3.46 20.74 7.74
N ASN A 43 -3.71 19.68 8.50
CA ASN A 43 -3.94 19.73 9.94
C ASN A 43 -2.66 19.99 10.74
N LEU A 44 -1.52 19.45 10.31
CA LEU A 44 -0.25 19.57 11.04
C LEU A 44 0.47 20.89 10.74
N GLU A 45 0.56 21.28 9.47
CA GLU A 45 1.41 22.40 9.02
C GLU A 45 0.62 23.60 8.48
N GLY A 46 -0.71 23.50 8.46
CA GLY A 46 -1.59 24.54 7.94
C GLY A 46 -1.77 24.52 6.41
N LYS A 47 -2.72 25.36 5.96
CA LYS A 47 -3.18 25.39 4.56
C LYS A 47 -2.13 25.86 3.56
N ASP A 48 -1.21 26.73 3.97
CA ASP A 48 -0.19 27.27 3.06
C ASP A 48 0.90 26.25 2.75
N THR A 49 1.29 25.45 3.74
CA THR A 49 2.20 24.31 3.55
C THR A 49 1.60 23.30 2.58
N LEU A 50 0.33 22.94 2.78
CA LEU A 50 -0.40 22.04 1.87
C LEU A 50 -0.43 22.57 0.43
N LYS A 51 -0.74 23.87 0.23
CA LYS A 51 -0.70 24.50 -1.10
C LYS A 51 0.68 24.43 -1.75
N ASN A 52 1.74 24.64 -0.97
CA ASN A 52 3.11 24.55 -1.47
C ASN A 52 3.47 23.11 -1.85
N THR A 53 3.03 22.11 -1.07
CA THR A 53 3.17 20.68 -1.41
C THR A 53 2.56 20.38 -2.76
N PHE A 54 1.30 20.75 -2.96
CA PHE A 54 0.63 20.54 -4.24
C PHE A 54 1.34 21.27 -5.39
N ARG A 55 1.72 22.54 -5.20
CA ARG A 55 2.42 23.31 -6.25
C ARG A 55 3.72 22.64 -6.67
N ASN A 56 4.53 22.19 -5.72
CA ASN A 56 5.80 21.53 -5.99
C ASN A 56 5.59 20.15 -6.65
N LEU A 57 4.60 19.40 -6.19
CA LEU A 57 4.19 18.13 -6.80
C LEU A 57 3.79 18.34 -8.27
N PHE A 58 2.88 19.27 -8.54
CA PHE A 58 2.41 19.56 -9.89
C PHE A 58 3.53 20.04 -10.82
N LYS A 59 4.43 20.89 -10.34
CA LYS A 59 5.63 21.29 -11.10
C LYS A 59 6.49 20.09 -11.48
N ARG A 60 6.75 19.19 -10.53
CA ARG A 60 7.60 18.00 -10.74
C ARG A 60 6.96 17.00 -11.69
N LEU A 61 5.64 16.94 -11.70
CA LEU A 61 4.85 16.09 -12.60
C LEU A 61 4.55 16.75 -13.96
N GLY A 62 5.03 17.97 -14.20
CA GLY A 62 4.81 18.69 -15.46
C GLY A 62 3.36 19.06 -15.71
N ALA A 63 2.59 19.36 -14.66
CA ALA A 63 1.20 19.77 -14.79
C ALA A 63 1.06 21.11 -15.52
N PRO A 64 -0.09 21.36 -16.19
CA PRO A 64 -0.45 22.67 -16.71
C PRO A 64 -0.32 23.80 -15.67
N GLN A 65 0.08 25.00 -16.13
CA GLN A 65 0.37 26.14 -15.24
C GLN A 65 -0.86 26.59 -14.43
N ASP A 66 -2.05 26.48 -15.00
CA ASP A 66 -3.33 26.79 -14.34
C ASP A 66 -3.63 25.86 -13.15
N ILE A 67 -3.24 24.59 -13.23
CA ILE A 67 -3.30 23.63 -12.10
C ILE A 67 -2.24 23.99 -11.03
N ILE A 68 -1.03 24.38 -11.46
CA ILE A 68 0.06 24.78 -10.57
C ILE A 68 -0.27 26.06 -9.78
N ASP A 69 -0.97 27.02 -10.40
CA ASP A 69 -1.28 28.32 -9.81
C ASP A 69 -2.41 28.25 -8.78
N LYS A 70 -3.30 27.25 -8.89
CA LYS A 70 -4.45 27.06 -8.00
C LYS A 70 -4.42 25.67 -7.34
N PRO A 71 -3.38 25.35 -6.56
CA PRO A 71 -3.27 24.03 -5.96
C PRO A 71 -4.38 23.77 -4.95
N SER A 72 -5.17 22.72 -5.18
CA SER A 72 -6.15 22.20 -4.22
C SER A 72 -6.28 20.68 -4.32
N ILE A 73 -7.02 20.08 -3.39
CA ILE A 73 -7.38 18.66 -3.45
C ILE A 73 -8.22 18.38 -4.71
N GLU A 74 -9.10 19.30 -5.08
CA GLU A 74 -9.90 19.22 -6.31
C GLU A 74 -9.01 19.25 -7.55
N SER A 75 -8.04 20.17 -7.63
CA SER A 75 -7.08 20.21 -8.74
C SER A 75 -6.18 18.97 -8.79
N TYR A 76 -5.88 18.35 -7.64
CA TYR A 76 -5.20 17.05 -7.62
C TYR A 76 -6.08 15.95 -8.17
N ASN A 77 -7.35 15.90 -7.79
CA ASN A 77 -8.30 14.91 -8.31
C ASN A 77 -8.49 15.07 -9.82
N GLU A 78 -8.66 16.31 -10.30
CA GLU A 78 -8.75 16.62 -11.74
C GLU A 78 -7.47 16.22 -12.48
N PHE A 79 -6.31 16.57 -11.93
CA PHE A 79 -5.02 16.16 -12.50
C PHE A 79 -4.88 14.64 -12.57
N ALA A 80 -5.23 13.92 -11.50
CA ALA A 80 -5.20 12.47 -11.47
C ALA A 80 -6.19 11.83 -12.46
N GLU A 81 -7.39 12.40 -12.61
CA GLU A 81 -8.40 11.94 -13.57
C GLU A 81 -7.92 12.12 -15.03
N ASN A 82 -7.23 13.21 -15.33
CA ASN A 82 -6.66 13.47 -16.65
C ASN A 82 -5.52 12.51 -17.03
N PHE A 83 -4.82 11.92 -16.06
CA PHE A 83 -3.85 10.85 -16.33
C PHE A 83 -4.51 9.54 -16.78
N ILE A 84 -5.79 9.33 -16.43
CA ILE A 84 -6.49 8.04 -16.54
C ILE A 84 -7.59 8.06 -17.64
N SER A 85 -8.01 9.23 -18.11
CA SER A 85 -9.07 9.40 -19.13
C SER A 85 -8.76 8.80 -20.52
N PRO A 86 -9.82 8.44 -21.27
CA PRO A 86 -10.42 7.12 -21.22
C PRO A 86 -9.45 6.12 -21.83
N LEU A 87 -8.80 5.36 -20.96
CA LEU A 87 -8.00 4.22 -21.37
C LEU A 87 -8.93 3.21 -22.08
N ASN A 88 -8.49 2.67 -23.20
CA ASN A 88 -9.22 1.60 -23.88
C ASN A 88 -9.05 0.35 -23.01
N HIS A 89 -10.03 0.10 -22.16
CA HIS A 89 -10.00 -1.01 -21.23
C HIS A 89 -10.68 -2.22 -21.88
N ASP A 90 -10.01 -3.36 -21.81
CA ASP A 90 -10.64 -4.65 -22.03
C ASP A 90 -11.15 -5.15 -20.67
N PRO A 91 -12.47 -5.15 -20.41
CA PRO A 91 -13.02 -5.57 -19.12
C PRO A 91 -12.64 -7.01 -18.77
N SER A 92 -12.35 -7.86 -19.76
CA SER A 92 -11.91 -9.25 -19.54
C SER A 92 -10.52 -9.36 -18.90
N LYS A 93 -9.75 -8.25 -18.86
CA LYS A 93 -8.39 -8.20 -18.29
C LYS A 93 -8.33 -7.59 -16.89
N VAL A 94 -9.47 -7.13 -16.36
CA VAL A 94 -9.56 -6.69 -14.97
C VAL A 94 -9.60 -7.94 -14.09
N PRO A 95 -8.79 -8.03 -13.02
CA PRO A 95 -8.92 -9.13 -12.09
C PRO A 95 -10.35 -9.22 -11.54
N ASP A 96 -10.84 -10.43 -11.38
CA ASP A 96 -12.10 -10.82 -10.74
C ASP A 96 -12.41 -10.18 -9.36
N LEU A 97 -11.43 -9.51 -8.76
CA LEU A 97 -11.59 -8.72 -7.55
C LEU A 97 -12.23 -7.35 -7.79
N PHE A 98 -12.26 -6.86 -9.03
CA PHE A 98 -12.72 -5.51 -9.36
C PHE A 98 -13.72 -5.49 -10.50
N GLU A 99 -14.68 -4.57 -10.38
CA GLU A 99 -15.62 -4.21 -11.44
C GLU A 99 -15.48 -2.72 -11.73
N TRP A 100 -15.63 -2.32 -12.99
CA TRP A 100 -15.69 -0.90 -13.31
C TRP A 100 -17.00 -0.29 -12.81
N ASP A 101 -16.97 0.96 -12.36
CA ASP A 101 -18.14 1.75 -11.92
C ASP A 101 -19.17 2.08 -13.02
N GLY A 102 -19.08 1.46 -14.20
CA GLY A 102 -19.93 1.72 -15.37
C GLY A 102 -19.53 2.96 -16.17
N GLU A 103 -18.80 3.90 -15.57
CA GLU A 103 -18.26 5.09 -16.24
C GLU A 103 -16.78 4.93 -16.62
N GLY A 104 -16.14 3.84 -16.16
CA GLY A 104 -14.74 3.51 -16.46
C GLY A 104 -13.75 4.39 -15.71
N ARG A 105 -14.18 5.04 -14.62
CA ARG A 105 -13.36 6.01 -13.88
C ARG A 105 -12.77 5.40 -12.61
N GLU A 106 -13.54 4.55 -11.96
CA GLU A 106 -13.16 3.91 -10.70
C GLU A 106 -13.36 2.40 -10.80
N LEU A 107 -12.54 1.67 -10.02
CA LEU A 107 -12.67 0.23 -9.85
C LEU A 107 -13.34 -0.04 -8.51
N LYS A 108 -14.52 -0.63 -8.55
CA LYS A 108 -15.23 -1.13 -7.38
C LYS A 108 -14.60 -2.48 -7.01
N GLY A 109 -13.89 -2.51 -5.90
CA GLY A 109 -13.30 -3.73 -5.37
C GLY A 109 -14.23 -4.44 -4.39
N PHE A 110 -13.64 -5.33 -3.62
CA PHE A 110 -14.31 -6.04 -2.54
C PHE A 110 -14.98 -5.06 -1.54
N SER A 111 -16.18 -5.41 -1.06
CA SER A 111 -16.99 -4.59 -0.13
C SER A 111 -17.43 -3.22 -0.64
N ASP A 112 -17.61 -3.08 -1.95
CA ASP A 112 -17.97 -1.82 -2.59
C ASP A 112 -16.92 -0.71 -2.38
N ALA A 113 -15.71 -1.05 -1.93
CA ALA A 113 -14.63 -0.09 -1.78
C ALA A 113 -14.20 0.39 -3.17
N LEU A 114 -14.15 1.71 -3.34
CA LEU A 114 -13.72 2.32 -4.60
C LEU A 114 -12.19 2.43 -4.63
N PHE A 115 -11.60 2.08 -5.77
CA PHE A 115 -10.17 2.17 -6.04
C PHE A 115 -9.90 3.10 -7.22
N ARG A 116 -8.76 3.77 -7.14
CA ARG A 116 -8.21 4.61 -8.21
C ARG A 116 -6.89 4.03 -8.67
N ILE A 117 -6.69 4.12 -9.98
CA ILE A 117 -5.41 3.81 -10.61
C ILE A 117 -4.49 5.01 -10.41
N VAL A 118 -3.29 4.79 -9.90
CA VAL A 118 -2.33 5.87 -9.65
C VAL A 118 -1.01 5.48 -10.33
N PRO A 119 -0.45 6.33 -11.21
CA PRO A 119 0.90 6.09 -11.72
C PRO A 119 1.91 6.09 -10.57
N LEU A 120 2.77 5.08 -10.52
CA LEU A 120 3.72 4.90 -9.42
C LEU A 120 4.61 6.14 -9.25
N LYS A 121 5.03 6.75 -10.36
CA LYS A 121 5.85 7.98 -10.35
C LYS A 121 5.16 9.15 -9.62
N VAL A 122 3.83 9.24 -9.66
CA VAL A 122 3.06 10.28 -8.96
C VAL A 122 3.17 10.09 -7.46
N LEU A 123 2.99 8.84 -6.99
CA LEU A 123 3.14 8.51 -5.58
C LEU A 123 4.58 8.70 -5.09
N MET A 124 5.58 8.34 -5.90
CA MET A 124 6.99 8.53 -5.54
C MET A 124 7.36 10.01 -5.47
N ALA A 125 6.99 10.81 -6.47
CA ALA A 125 7.18 12.27 -6.45
C ALA A 125 6.49 12.91 -5.24
N PHE A 126 5.32 12.39 -4.86
CA PHE A 126 4.62 12.84 -3.67
C PHE A 126 5.36 12.53 -2.36
N LYS A 127 5.93 11.32 -2.22
CA LYS A 127 6.78 10.97 -1.06
C LYS A 127 7.97 11.92 -0.96
N GLU A 128 8.64 12.20 -2.08
CA GLU A 128 9.78 13.10 -2.17
C GLU A 128 9.41 14.54 -1.76
N VAL A 129 8.37 15.11 -2.37
CA VAL A 129 7.92 16.48 -2.08
C VAL A 129 7.45 16.62 -0.63
N SER A 130 6.78 15.59 -0.09
CA SER A 130 6.38 15.58 1.32
C SER A 130 7.59 15.60 2.25
N ALA A 131 8.65 14.85 1.92
CA ALA A 131 9.89 14.83 2.71
C ALA A 131 10.67 16.15 2.63
N GLU A 132 10.63 16.84 1.48
CA GLU A 132 11.22 18.17 1.31
C GLU A 132 10.55 19.23 2.21
N ILE A 133 9.24 19.08 2.46
CA ILE A 133 8.44 20.07 3.18
C ILE A 133 8.36 19.76 4.68
N LEU A 134 8.19 18.50 5.05
CA LEU A 134 7.92 18.05 6.42
C LEU A 134 9.14 17.47 7.14
N THR A 135 10.28 17.39 6.45
CA THR A 135 11.37 16.44 6.71
C THR A 135 10.96 14.99 6.40
N VAL A 136 11.97 14.13 6.17
CA VAL A 136 11.78 12.68 5.97
C VAL A 136 10.94 12.06 7.11
N ARG A 137 11.26 12.39 8.36
CA ARG A 137 10.56 11.85 9.53
C ARG A 137 9.10 12.31 9.61
N GLY A 138 8.84 13.58 9.29
CA GLY A 138 7.48 14.12 9.29
C GLY A 138 6.61 13.45 8.23
N ALA A 139 7.13 13.32 7.00
CA ALA A 139 6.45 12.63 5.92
C ALA A 139 6.18 11.15 6.25
N GLU A 140 7.16 10.44 6.80
CA GLU A 140 7.01 9.04 7.24
C GLU A 140 5.93 8.90 8.33
N ALA A 141 5.85 9.82 9.29
CA ALA A 141 4.84 9.79 10.35
C ALA A 141 3.41 9.93 9.80
N ILE A 142 3.21 10.83 8.83
CA ILE A 142 1.90 10.97 8.16
C ILE A 142 1.59 9.72 7.33
N LEU A 143 2.54 9.24 6.52
CA LEU A 143 2.36 8.03 5.69
C LEU A 143 1.97 6.85 6.57
N LYS A 144 2.67 6.66 7.69
CA LYS A 144 2.37 5.64 8.70
C LYS A 144 0.94 5.74 9.19
N ASN A 145 0.50 6.91 9.62
CA ASN A 145 -0.85 7.10 10.17
C ASN A 145 -1.93 6.79 9.11
N VAL A 146 -1.82 7.38 7.92
CA VAL A 146 -2.78 7.21 6.83
C VAL A 146 -2.83 5.76 6.36
N ALA A 147 -1.68 5.13 6.13
CA ALA A 147 -1.60 3.74 5.69
C ALA A 147 -2.17 2.77 6.74
N ARG A 148 -1.87 2.99 8.02
CA ARG A 148 -2.42 2.21 9.12
C ARG A 148 -3.94 2.36 9.24
N ARG A 149 -4.49 3.57 9.10
CA ARG A 149 -5.96 3.78 9.10
C ARG A 149 -6.62 3.10 7.90
N ALA A 150 -6.02 3.20 6.72
CA ALA A 150 -6.52 2.51 5.53
C ALA A 150 -6.50 0.98 5.72
N GLY A 151 -5.41 0.45 6.27
CA GLY A 151 -5.29 -0.98 6.58
C GLY A 151 -6.31 -1.44 7.62
N LEU A 152 -6.52 -0.63 8.68
CA LEU A 152 -7.51 -0.92 9.72
C LEU A 152 -8.91 -1.12 9.12
N ALA A 153 -9.34 -0.20 8.25
CA ALA A 153 -10.63 -0.31 7.58
C ALA A 153 -10.72 -1.59 6.74
N VAL A 154 -9.67 -1.94 6.00
CA VAL A 154 -9.61 -3.20 5.23
C VAL A 154 -9.68 -4.43 6.14
N GLY A 155 -8.98 -4.42 7.27
CA GLY A 155 -9.04 -5.53 8.24
C GLY A 155 -10.42 -5.68 8.86
N GLU A 156 -11.07 -4.58 9.22
CA GLU A 156 -12.44 -4.57 9.78
C GLU A 156 -13.49 -5.01 8.75
N GLU A 157 -13.33 -4.64 7.48
CA GLU A 157 -14.16 -5.11 6.37
C GLU A 157 -13.97 -6.60 6.13
N ALA A 158 -12.71 -7.07 6.04
CA ALA A 158 -12.38 -8.49 5.83
C ALA A 158 -13.08 -9.40 6.84
N MET A 159 -13.12 -9.00 8.12
CA MET A 159 -13.85 -9.72 9.17
C MET A 159 -15.32 -9.96 8.81
N SER A 160 -16.00 -8.97 8.25
CA SER A 160 -17.42 -9.06 7.89
C SER A 160 -17.63 -9.91 6.64
N ASN A 161 -16.76 -9.78 5.63
CA ASN A 161 -16.96 -10.48 4.37
C ASN A 161 -16.56 -11.95 4.38
N TYR A 162 -15.46 -12.27 5.08
CA TYR A 162 -14.99 -13.66 5.19
C TYR A 162 -15.70 -14.42 6.32
N GLY A 163 -16.57 -13.76 7.08
CA GLY A 163 -17.32 -14.37 8.18
C GLY A 163 -16.40 -14.90 9.27
N TRP A 164 -15.22 -14.30 9.47
CA TRP A 164 -14.27 -14.75 10.47
C TRP A 164 -14.83 -14.51 11.88
N THR A 165 -15.02 -15.58 12.64
CA THR A 165 -15.46 -15.52 14.04
C THR A 165 -14.34 -15.90 15.02
N GLU A 166 -13.32 -16.61 14.53
CA GLU A 166 -12.21 -17.13 15.33
C GLU A 166 -10.86 -16.65 14.79
N ILE A 167 -9.94 -16.32 15.69
CA ILE A 167 -8.64 -15.77 15.28
C ILE A 167 -7.86 -16.77 14.45
N ASP A 168 -7.77 -18.04 14.86
CA ASP A 168 -7.01 -19.06 14.15
C ASP A 168 -7.47 -19.20 12.69
N SER A 169 -8.79 -19.14 12.44
CA SER A 169 -9.37 -19.14 11.09
C SER A 169 -8.98 -17.90 10.28
N ALA A 170 -9.08 -16.71 10.89
CA ALA A 170 -8.69 -15.46 10.26
C ALA A 170 -7.20 -15.46 9.89
N MET A 171 -6.34 -15.89 10.81
CA MET A 171 -4.89 -15.93 10.62
C MET A 171 -4.49 -16.92 9.53
N ASN A 172 -5.06 -18.12 9.52
CA ASN A 172 -4.79 -19.13 8.49
C ASN A 172 -5.27 -18.68 7.09
N SER A 173 -6.28 -17.81 7.03
CA SER A 173 -6.80 -17.28 5.75
C SER A 173 -6.04 -16.04 5.24
N MET A 174 -5.19 -15.42 6.07
CA MET A 174 -4.47 -14.20 5.69
C MET A 174 -3.49 -14.40 4.53
N ASP A 175 -2.83 -15.55 4.45
CA ASP A 175 -1.96 -15.84 3.30
C ASP A 175 -2.74 -15.83 1.99
N GLY A 176 -3.83 -16.60 1.93
CA GLY A 176 -4.71 -16.59 0.76
C GLY A 176 -5.20 -15.18 0.42
N ALA A 177 -5.70 -14.43 1.40
CA ALA A 177 -6.25 -13.09 1.17
C ALA A 177 -5.19 -12.09 0.67
N LEU A 178 -4.02 -12.01 1.31
CA LEU A 178 -2.98 -11.02 0.99
C LEU A 178 -2.16 -11.42 -0.23
N SER A 179 -1.83 -12.70 -0.39
CA SER A 179 -1.15 -13.25 -1.57
C SER A 179 -2.01 -13.16 -2.82
N TYR A 180 -3.33 -13.08 -2.67
CA TYR A 180 -4.26 -12.89 -3.76
C TYR A 180 -4.49 -11.42 -4.13
N SER A 181 -4.73 -10.56 -3.14
CA SER A 181 -5.17 -9.18 -3.34
C SER A 181 -4.04 -8.21 -3.67
N LEU A 182 -2.91 -8.27 -2.96
CA LEU A 182 -1.81 -7.30 -3.14
C LEU A 182 -1.21 -7.30 -4.56
N PRO A 183 -1.00 -8.45 -5.23
CA PRO A 183 -0.53 -8.46 -6.62
C PRO A 183 -1.53 -7.82 -7.58
N ARG A 184 -2.84 -8.01 -7.35
CA ARG A 184 -3.92 -7.42 -8.16
C ARG A 184 -4.05 -5.92 -7.96
N LEU A 185 -3.59 -5.40 -6.81
CA LEU A 185 -3.44 -3.98 -6.53
C LEU A 185 -2.17 -3.37 -7.13
N GLY A 186 -1.27 -4.19 -7.70
CA GLY A 186 0.04 -3.73 -8.19
C GLY A 186 1.05 -3.47 -7.07
N TRP A 187 0.78 -3.92 -5.85
CA TRP A 187 1.61 -3.65 -4.67
C TRP A 187 2.79 -4.62 -4.54
N GLY A 188 2.88 -5.59 -5.45
CA GLY A 188 3.93 -6.59 -5.55
C GLY A 188 3.38 -8.01 -5.38
N ARG A 189 4.14 -8.99 -5.88
CA ARG A 189 3.90 -10.41 -5.65
C ARG A 189 4.25 -10.75 -4.21
N THR A 190 3.30 -11.36 -3.51
CA THR A 190 3.41 -11.62 -2.07
C THR A 190 3.21 -13.07 -1.68
N ARG A 191 3.79 -13.43 -0.54
CA ARG A 191 3.57 -14.68 0.22
C ARG A 191 3.55 -14.35 1.70
N VAL A 192 2.72 -15.06 2.46
CA VAL A 192 2.60 -14.85 3.91
C VAL A 192 2.84 -16.16 4.66
N ALA A 193 3.68 -16.09 5.68
CA ALA A 193 3.78 -17.10 6.72
C ALA A 193 3.12 -16.59 7.99
N VAL A 194 2.52 -17.51 8.74
CA VAL A 194 1.93 -17.20 10.03
C VAL A 194 2.49 -18.16 11.07
N GLY A 195 3.01 -17.59 12.15
CA GLY A 195 3.45 -18.31 13.34
C GLY A 195 2.60 -17.92 14.54
N LYS A 196 2.54 -18.82 15.52
CA LYS A 196 1.89 -18.59 16.82
C LYS A 196 2.91 -18.92 17.90
N ASP A 197 3.14 -17.98 18.82
CA ASP A 197 4.01 -18.23 19.97
C ASP A 197 3.28 -18.99 21.10
N SER A 198 4.02 -19.36 22.14
CA SER A 198 3.48 -20.04 23.33
C SER A 198 2.48 -19.20 24.11
N GLY A 199 2.50 -17.87 23.96
CA GLY A 199 1.56 -16.93 24.56
C GLY A 199 0.30 -16.71 23.73
N SER A 200 0.11 -17.48 22.65
CA SER A 200 -1.00 -17.30 21.69
C SER A 200 -1.01 -15.91 21.03
N ASN A 201 0.15 -15.28 20.86
CA ASN A 201 0.31 -14.13 19.95
C ASN A 201 0.75 -14.62 18.59
N TYR A 202 0.09 -14.10 17.56
CA TYR A 202 0.45 -14.38 16.18
C TYR A 202 1.55 -13.46 15.67
N MET A 203 2.46 -14.02 14.89
CA MET A 203 3.37 -13.29 14.01
C MET A 203 3.00 -13.59 12.56
N PHE A 204 2.89 -12.54 11.76
CA PHE A 204 2.80 -12.63 10.31
C PHE A 204 4.15 -12.22 9.72
N TYR A 205 4.58 -12.97 8.71
CA TYR A 205 5.75 -12.64 7.93
C TYR A 205 5.36 -12.60 6.46
N LEU A 206 5.38 -11.41 5.85
CA LEU A 206 5.03 -11.22 4.45
C LEU A 206 6.28 -10.91 3.64
N LYS A 207 6.52 -11.69 2.57
CA LYS A 207 7.52 -11.37 1.52
C LYS A 207 6.84 -10.66 0.36
N SER A 208 7.54 -9.69 -0.23
CA SER A 208 7.15 -8.98 -1.46
C SER A 208 8.36 -8.84 -2.39
N TRP A 209 8.35 -9.53 -3.53
CA TRP A 209 9.50 -9.58 -4.45
C TRP A 209 9.63 -8.36 -5.35
N ASN A 210 8.65 -7.46 -5.35
CA ASN A 210 8.64 -6.25 -6.16
C ASN A 210 7.69 -5.21 -5.58
N SER A 211 7.82 -4.98 -4.26
CA SER A 211 7.08 -3.92 -3.59
C SER A 211 7.18 -2.61 -4.37
N PHE A 212 6.03 -1.99 -4.62
CA PHE A 212 5.95 -0.77 -5.42
C PHE A 212 6.81 0.36 -4.86
N GLU A 213 7.00 0.44 -3.53
CA GLU A 213 7.80 1.50 -2.89
C GLU A 213 9.31 1.29 -3.01
N SER A 214 9.75 0.06 -3.30
CA SER A 214 11.16 -0.28 -3.48
C SER A 214 11.62 -0.22 -4.94
N ASP A 215 10.68 -0.03 -5.87
CA ASP A 215 10.94 -0.15 -7.30
C ASP A 215 11.87 0.96 -7.80
N GLY A 216 13.06 0.59 -8.27
CA GLY A 216 14.08 1.54 -8.73
C GLY A 216 14.74 2.38 -7.63
N VAL A 217 14.47 2.12 -6.36
CA VAL A 217 14.99 2.89 -5.21
C VAL A 217 16.25 2.23 -4.65
N LYS A 218 17.25 3.04 -4.29
CA LYS A 218 18.40 2.62 -3.49
C LYS A 218 18.41 3.40 -2.17
N SER A 219 18.61 2.71 -1.06
CA SER A 219 18.54 3.31 0.28
C SER A 219 19.37 2.51 1.28
N GLU A 220 19.89 3.18 2.31
CA GLU A 220 20.53 2.54 3.46
C GLU A 220 19.52 2.03 4.51
N LYS A 221 18.24 2.36 4.33
CA LYS A 221 17.14 2.04 5.24
C LYS A 221 15.92 1.50 4.48
N PRO A 222 15.04 0.74 5.15
CA PRO A 222 13.80 0.28 4.55
C PRO A 222 12.93 1.47 4.09
N VAL A 223 12.19 1.30 2.98
CA VAL A 223 11.45 2.39 2.32
C VAL A 223 9.96 2.12 2.11
N CYS A 224 9.50 0.91 2.41
CA CYS A 224 8.14 0.46 2.13
C CYS A 224 7.16 0.79 3.26
N ALA A 225 7.13 2.06 3.66
CA ALA A 225 6.36 2.55 4.79
C ALA A 225 4.83 2.41 4.59
N ILE A 226 4.33 2.63 3.37
CA ILE A 226 2.90 2.51 3.07
C ILE A 226 2.48 1.04 3.21
N LEU A 227 3.21 0.12 2.57
CA LEU A 227 2.89 -1.30 2.63
C LEU A 227 3.02 -1.84 4.06
N GLN A 228 4.12 -1.52 4.77
CA GLN A 228 4.34 -1.93 6.15
C GLN A 228 3.17 -1.54 7.05
N HIS A 229 2.79 -0.25 7.05
CA HIS A 229 1.79 0.23 7.98
C HIS A 229 0.37 -0.09 7.53
N ASN A 230 0.12 -0.30 6.24
CA ASN A 230 -1.13 -0.89 5.79
C ASN A 230 -1.31 -2.32 6.32
N LEU A 231 -0.27 -3.16 6.26
CA LEU A 231 -0.31 -4.52 6.84
C LEU A 231 -0.50 -4.49 8.36
N GLU A 232 0.16 -3.56 9.06
CA GLU A 232 -0.07 -3.33 10.50
C GLU A 232 -1.54 -3.01 10.78
N GLY A 233 -2.13 -2.13 9.98
CA GLY A 233 -3.53 -1.76 10.05
C GLY A 233 -4.46 -2.94 9.81
N ILE A 234 -4.24 -3.73 8.76
CA ILE A 234 -5.05 -4.92 8.44
C ILE A 234 -5.06 -5.89 9.61
N GLY A 235 -3.87 -6.22 10.11
CA GLY A 235 -3.76 -7.10 11.27
C GLY A 235 -4.44 -6.49 12.50
N LEU A 236 -4.38 -5.17 12.70
CA LEU A 236 -5.04 -4.49 13.82
C LEU A 236 -6.56 -4.59 13.71
N GLY A 237 -7.14 -4.42 12.53
CA GLY A 237 -8.59 -4.56 12.32
C GLY A 237 -9.11 -5.93 12.69
N VAL A 238 -8.36 -6.98 12.32
CA VAL A 238 -8.68 -8.36 12.68
C VAL A 238 -8.45 -8.63 14.17
N ALA A 239 -7.26 -8.32 14.69
CA ALA A 239 -6.88 -8.63 16.07
C ALA A 239 -7.68 -7.84 17.11
N LYS A 240 -8.02 -6.58 16.83
CA LYS A 240 -8.80 -5.74 17.74
C LYS A 240 -10.21 -6.30 17.94
N LYS A 241 -10.83 -6.81 16.88
CA LYS A 241 -12.20 -7.35 16.90
C LYS A 241 -12.28 -8.72 17.58
N LEU A 242 -11.27 -9.57 17.38
CA LEU A 242 -11.29 -10.95 17.88
C LEU A 242 -10.61 -11.15 19.24
N LEU A 243 -9.53 -10.41 19.51
CA LEU A 243 -8.69 -10.64 20.70
C LEU A 243 -8.53 -9.42 21.60
N GLY A 244 -8.98 -8.24 21.15
CA GLY A 244 -8.72 -6.99 21.86
C GLY A 244 -7.22 -6.64 21.96
N LYS A 245 -6.38 -7.23 21.11
CA LYS A 245 -4.92 -6.99 21.04
C LYS A 245 -4.58 -5.83 20.07
N SER A 246 -3.31 -5.42 20.10
CA SER A 246 -2.70 -4.48 19.15
C SER A 246 -1.65 -5.21 18.32
N ASN A 247 -1.10 -4.53 17.32
CA ASN A 247 0.00 -5.03 16.50
C ASN A 247 1.13 -4.00 16.40
N GLU A 248 2.31 -4.49 16.09
CA GLU A 248 3.42 -3.69 15.62
C GLU A 248 4.06 -4.35 14.41
N SER A 249 4.52 -3.54 13.46
CA SER A 249 5.13 -4.01 12.23
C SER A 249 6.55 -3.48 12.06
N ARG A 250 7.38 -4.23 11.34
CA ARG A 250 8.71 -3.81 10.89
C ARG A 250 9.03 -4.40 9.52
N GLU A 251 9.50 -3.56 8.59
CA GLU A 251 10.20 -4.03 7.40
C GLU A 251 11.60 -4.53 7.83
N VAL A 252 11.81 -5.85 7.76
CA VAL A 252 13.02 -6.54 8.23
C VAL A 252 13.99 -6.90 7.09
N LYS A 253 13.52 -6.86 5.84
CA LYS A 253 14.32 -6.93 4.60
C LYS A 253 13.77 -5.90 3.62
N CYS A 254 14.61 -5.29 2.80
CA CYS A 254 14.18 -4.32 1.80
C CYS A 254 15.01 -4.41 0.52
N ARG A 255 14.36 -4.55 -0.64
CA ARG A 255 15.07 -4.55 -1.94
C ARG A 255 15.88 -3.28 -2.18
N ALA A 256 15.40 -2.13 -1.68
CA ALA A 256 16.13 -0.88 -1.82
C ALA A 256 17.48 -0.88 -1.06
N MET A 257 17.63 -1.76 -0.07
CA MET A 257 18.87 -1.99 0.68
C MET A 257 19.76 -3.09 0.08
N GLY A 258 19.33 -3.71 -1.02
CA GLY A 258 20.05 -4.80 -1.68
C GLY A 258 19.59 -6.21 -1.30
N ASP A 259 18.52 -6.36 -0.50
CA ASP A 259 17.90 -7.67 -0.27
C ASP A 259 17.21 -8.22 -1.53
N ASP A 260 16.96 -9.52 -1.54
CA ASP A 260 16.25 -10.24 -2.61
C ASP A 260 14.75 -9.89 -2.70
N CYS A 261 14.17 -9.47 -1.58
CA CYS A 261 12.76 -9.07 -1.44
C CYS A 261 12.60 -8.01 -0.34
N CYS A 262 11.42 -7.39 -0.31
CA CYS A 262 10.97 -6.67 0.88
C CYS A 262 10.25 -7.67 1.79
N ALA A 263 10.53 -7.65 3.08
CA ALA A 263 9.86 -8.53 4.03
C ALA A 263 9.39 -7.77 5.27
N PHE A 264 8.17 -8.09 5.72
CA PHE A 264 7.50 -7.40 6.80
C PHE A 264 7.13 -8.42 7.88
N ALA A 265 7.63 -8.19 9.09
CA ALA A 265 7.20 -8.93 10.27
C ALA A 265 6.14 -8.08 11.00
N ILE A 266 5.00 -8.69 11.31
CA ILE A 266 3.91 -8.06 12.06
C ILE A 266 3.60 -8.96 13.24
N LYS A 267 3.74 -8.44 14.47
CA LYS A 267 3.56 -9.23 15.69
C LYS A 267 2.43 -8.64 16.52
N GLN A 268 1.53 -9.52 16.95
CA GLN A 268 0.50 -9.19 17.93
C GLN A 268 1.14 -8.90 19.29
N LYS A 269 0.57 -7.92 19.99
CA LYS A 269 0.99 -7.52 21.32
C LYS A 269 -0.19 -7.06 22.17
N ASP A 270 -0.02 -7.13 23.48
CA ASP A 270 -0.99 -6.54 24.40
C ASP A 270 -1.01 -5.01 24.25
N LYS A 271 -2.17 -4.41 24.49
CA LYS A 271 -2.37 -2.95 24.32
C LYS A 271 -1.45 -2.11 25.20
N GLU A 272 -1.09 -2.63 26.37
CA GLU A 272 -0.23 -1.96 27.33
C GLU A 272 1.25 -1.97 26.90
N VAL A 273 1.63 -2.86 25.97
CA VAL A 273 3.00 -2.95 25.46
C VAL A 273 3.24 -1.84 24.43
N LYS A 274 3.99 -0.82 24.84
CA LYS A 274 4.30 0.36 24.00
C LYS A 274 5.06 0.00 22.73
N SER A 275 6.09 -0.82 22.84
CA SER A 275 6.94 -1.24 21.72
C SER A 275 7.44 -2.66 21.91
N LEU A 276 7.63 -3.40 20.82
CA LEU A 276 8.28 -4.71 20.84
C LEU A 276 9.80 -4.59 20.72
N ASP A 277 10.54 -5.49 21.37
CA ASP A 277 11.96 -5.66 21.10
C ASP A 277 12.16 -6.57 19.87
N TRP A 278 12.37 -5.94 18.73
CA TRP A 278 12.57 -6.63 17.45
C TRP A 278 13.86 -7.45 17.39
N LYS A 279 14.82 -7.21 18.28
CA LYS A 279 16.04 -8.04 18.35
C LYS A 279 15.72 -9.39 19.01
N GLU A 280 14.86 -9.39 20.03
CA GLU A 280 14.40 -10.63 20.69
C GLU A 280 13.47 -11.46 19.78
N LEU A 281 12.81 -10.82 18.82
CA LEU A 281 11.92 -11.46 17.86
C LEU A 281 12.64 -11.96 16.60
N GLU A 282 13.97 -11.83 16.52
CA GLU A 282 14.73 -12.15 15.30
C GLU A 282 14.60 -13.62 14.88
N ASP A 283 14.76 -14.53 15.82
CA ASP A 283 14.66 -15.96 15.56
C ASP A 283 13.25 -16.36 15.12
N GLU A 284 12.21 -15.70 15.65
CA GLU A 284 10.81 -15.99 15.31
C GLU A 284 10.51 -15.64 13.85
N TRP A 285 10.86 -14.44 13.39
CA TRP A 285 10.59 -14.07 11.99
C TRP A 285 11.52 -14.79 11.01
N ARG A 286 12.77 -15.12 11.41
CA ARG A 286 13.67 -15.94 10.58
C ARG A 286 13.18 -17.37 10.41
N ALA A 287 12.57 -17.95 11.45
CA ALA A 287 11.93 -19.25 11.33
C ALA A 287 10.82 -19.21 10.28
N LEU A 288 10.00 -18.17 10.26
CA LEU A 288 8.95 -17.97 9.25
C LEU A 288 9.51 -17.69 7.85
N ASP A 289 10.60 -16.94 7.74
CA ASP A 289 11.31 -16.68 6.47
C ASP A 289 11.73 -18.00 5.78
N SER A 290 12.17 -18.98 6.57
CA SER A 290 12.64 -20.28 6.07
C SER A 290 11.53 -21.19 5.51
N VAL A 291 10.27 -20.92 5.83
CA VAL A 291 9.12 -21.73 5.38
C VAL A 291 8.85 -21.56 3.88
N TYR A 292 9.20 -20.40 3.31
CA TYR A 292 8.97 -20.12 1.89
C TYR A 292 10.28 -19.91 1.14
N PRO A 293 10.66 -20.85 0.25
CA PRO A 293 11.77 -20.59 -0.67
C PRO A 293 11.42 -19.40 -1.57
N THR A 294 12.45 -18.66 -1.96
CA THR A 294 12.35 -17.64 -3.01
C THR A 294 11.67 -18.29 -4.23
N PRO A 295 10.60 -17.70 -4.82
CA PRO A 295 9.99 -18.24 -6.01
C PRO A 295 11.08 -18.44 -7.04
N ASP A 296 11.16 -19.65 -7.61
CA ASP A 296 12.13 -19.97 -8.65
C ASP A 296 12.09 -18.85 -9.71
N GLY A 297 13.25 -18.23 -9.92
CA GLY A 297 13.42 -17.08 -10.82
C GLY A 297 13.20 -17.43 -12.28
#